data_AF-A0A261FGU5-F1
#
_entry.id   AF-A0A261FGU5-F1
#
_cell.length_a   1.000
_cell.length_b   1.000
_cell.length_c   1.000
_cell.angle_alpha   90.00
_cell.angle_beta   90.00
_cell.angle_gamma   90.00
#
_symmetry.space_group_name_H-M   'P 1'
#
loop_
_entity.id
_entity.type
_entity.pdbx_description
1 polymer ?
#
loop_
_entity_poly.entity_id
_entity_poly.type
_entity_poly.pdbx_seq_one_letter_code
_entity_poly.pdbx_strand_id
1 'polypeptide(L)'
;MTQLYQYIASNTVDVINQSDDMLSNAANGLNIFEGCPCPTVLQESRALISSFAIAHATMARDLTEALAQAKALTWEGPAGERFHKDVDGALVYSQAAENGAELTLRFIESAEAQI
;
A
#
# COMPACT_ATOMS: atom_id res chain seq x y z
N MET A 1 8.19 -22.37 7.22
CA MET A 1 7.30 -21.18 7.28
C MET A 1 8.17 -19.94 7.29
N THR A 2 8.92 -19.67 6.21
CA THR A 2 10.09 -18.76 6.28
C THR A 2 10.30 -17.93 5.02
N GLN A 3 10.15 -18.51 3.82
CA GLN A 3 10.48 -17.79 2.58
C GLN A 3 9.45 -16.73 2.15
N LEU A 4 8.15 -16.99 2.34
CA LEU A 4 7.10 -16.01 1.97
C LEU A 4 7.15 -14.75 2.86
N TYR A 5 7.36 -14.94 4.17
CA TYR A 5 7.49 -13.83 5.11
C TYR A 5 8.73 -12.97 4.83
N GLN A 6 9.85 -13.60 4.46
CA GLN A 6 11.06 -12.88 4.07
C GLN A 6 10.87 -12.11 2.77
N TYR A 7 10.17 -12.68 1.78
CA TYR A 7 9.89 -12.01 0.51
C TYR A 7 8.99 -10.79 0.67
N ILE A 8 7.89 -10.94 1.42
CA ILE A 8 6.96 -9.83 1.71
C ILE A 8 7.66 -8.75 2.52
N ALA A 9 8.40 -9.12 3.58
CA ALA A 9 9.13 -8.15 4.40
C ALA A 9 10.21 -7.39 3.60
N SER A 10 10.96 -8.06 2.73
CA SER A 10 11.96 -7.39 1.88
C SER A 10 11.31 -6.41 0.91
N ASN A 11 10.26 -6.82 0.19
CA ASN A 11 9.58 -5.94 -0.76
C ASN A 11 8.88 -4.76 -0.07
N THR A 12 8.30 -4.96 1.11
CA THR A 12 7.71 -3.86 1.88
C THR A 12 8.76 -2.87 2.38
N VAL A 13 9.91 -3.37 2.86
CA VAL A 13 11.02 -2.51 3.33
C VAL A 13 11.62 -1.72 2.17
N ASP A 14 11.81 -2.33 1.00
CA ASP A 14 12.37 -1.65 -0.17
C ASP A 14 11.45 -0.55 -0.71
N VAL A 15 10.12 -0.76 -0.70
CA VAL A 15 9.13 0.25 -1.08
C VAL A 15 9.08 1.41 -0.07
N ILE A 16 9.20 1.12 1.24
CA ILE A 16 9.27 2.16 2.28
C ILE A 16 10.55 2.99 2.12
N ASN A 17 11.70 2.35 1.94
CA ASN A 17 12.98 3.03 1.77
C ASN A 17 13.00 3.93 0.52
N GLN A 18 12.42 3.46 -0.60
CA GLN A 18 12.27 4.29 -1.80
C GLN A 18 11.35 5.50 -1.56
N SER A 19 10.30 5.33 -0.74
CA SER A 19 9.38 6.42 -0.40
C SER A 19 10.05 7.49 0.46
N ASP A 20 10.89 7.08 1.42
CA ASP A 20 11.68 7.99 2.26
C ASP A 20 12.71 8.79 1.44
N ASP A 21 13.38 8.14 0.48
CA ASP A 21 14.30 8.82 -0.43
C ASP A 21 13.58 9.84 -1.33
N MET A 22 12.37 9.53 -1.80
CA MET A 22 11.56 10.47 -2.59
C MET A 22 11.08 11.66 -1.76
N LEU A 23 10.66 11.45 -0.51
CA LEU A 23 10.29 12.52 0.42
C LEU A 23 11.48 13.43 0.77
N SER A 24 12.64 12.82 1.00
CA SER A 24 13.88 13.55 1.30
C SER A 24 14.34 14.40 0.11
N ASN A 25 14.22 13.88 -1.12
CA ASN A 25 14.55 14.62 -2.34
C ASN A 25 13.58 15.78 -2.60
N ALA A 26 12.27 15.59 -2.39
CA ALA A 26 11.27 16.67 -2.48
C ALA A 26 11.52 17.78 -1.43
N ALA A 27 11.93 17.40 -0.21
CA ALA A 27 12.26 18.35 0.85
C ALA A 27 13.58 19.12 0.56
N ASN A 28 14.58 18.47 -0.02
CA ASN A 28 15.88 19.10 -0.33
C ASN A 28 15.83 20.08 -1.51
N GLY A 29 14.77 20.05 -2.34
CA GLY A 29 14.51 21.03 -3.41
C GLY A 29 13.91 22.36 -2.92
N LEU A 30 13.55 22.46 -1.63
CA LEU A 30 12.94 23.67 -1.05
C LEU A 30 13.99 24.75 -0.78
N ASN A 31 14.30 25.54 -1.80
CA ASN A 31 15.05 26.78 -1.62
C ASN A 31 14.15 27.83 -0.92
N ILE A 32 14.19 27.84 0.41
CA ILE A 32 13.42 28.69 1.33
C ILE A 32 13.56 30.21 1.07
N PHE A 33 14.48 30.64 0.22
CA PHE A 33 14.71 32.05 -0.14
C PHE A 33 13.92 32.54 -1.37
N GLU A 34 13.32 31.65 -2.19
CA GLU A 34 12.59 32.04 -3.43
C GLU A 34 11.06 31.97 -3.31
N GLY A 35 10.53 31.75 -2.11
CA GLY A 35 9.11 31.47 -1.88
C GLY A 35 8.79 29.98 -2.07
N CYS A 36 7.72 29.49 -1.45
CA CYS A 36 7.34 28.09 -1.58
C CYS A 36 7.00 27.80 -3.05
N PRO A 37 7.68 26.88 -3.75
CA PRO A 37 7.30 26.45 -5.08
C PRO A 37 6.09 25.51 -4.97
N CYS A 38 4.97 26.03 -4.43
CA CYS A 38 3.76 25.28 -4.14
C CYS A 38 3.29 24.41 -5.31
N PRO A 39 3.34 24.84 -6.58
CA PRO A 39 2.94 23.99 -7.70
C PRO A 39 3.84 22.76 -7.88
N THR A 40 5.15 22.92 -7.75
CA THR A 40 6.13 21.82 -7.87
C THR A 40 6.02 20.86 -6.71
N VAL A 41 5.96 21.36 -5.47
CA VAL A 41 5.79 20.55 -4.26
C VAL A 41 4.48 19.77 -4.30
N LEU A 42 3.40 20.40 -4.77
CA LEU A 42 2.11 19.73 -4.94
C LEU A 42 2.19 18.61 -5.99
N GLN A 43 2.86 18.85 -7.12
CA GLN A 43 3.03 17.85 -8.17
C GLN A 43 3.87 16.65 -7.70
N GLU A 44 4.99 16.90 -7.03
CA GLU A 44 5.86 15.85 -6.47
C GLU A 44 5.15 15.04 -5.38
N SER A 45 4.44 15.73 -4.48
CA SER A 45 3.64 15.07 -3.43
C SER A 45 2.58 14.16 -4.05
N ARG A 46 1.91 14.60 -5.12
CA ARG A 46 0.91 13.77 -5.82
C ARG A 46 1.54 12.56 -6.49
N ALA A 47 2.68 12.73 -7.16
CA ALA A 47 3.40 11.61 -7.77
C ALA A 47 3.80 10.56 -6.72
N LEU A 48 4.24 11.00 -5.55
CA LEU A 48 4.58 10.12 -4.44
C LEU A 48 3.35 9.38 -3.90
N ILE A 49 2.26 10.09 -3.59
CA ILE A 49 1.07 9.44 -3.03
C ILE A 49 0.46 8.48 -4.07
N SER A 50 0.49 8.82 -5.36
CA SER A 50 0.10 7.89 -6.44
C SER A 50 0.96 6.63 -6.45
N SER A 51 2.29 6.75 -6.34
CA SER A 51 3.17 5.57 -6.31
C SER A 51 2.91 4.69 -5.09
N PHE A 52 2.70 5.32 -3.92
CA PHE A 52 2.37 4.62 -2.69
C PHE A 52 1.02 3.90 -2.79
N ALA A 53 -0.01 4.57 -3.32
CA ALA A 53 -1.34 3.98 -3.52
C ALA A 53 -1.28 2.77 -4.46
N ILE A 54 -0.52 2.85 -5.57
CA ILE A 54 -0.33 1.73 -6.50
C ILE A 54 0.38 0.55 -5.82
N ALA A 55 1.47 0.83 -5.09
CA ALA A 55 2.21 -0.21 -4.38
C ALA A 55 1.35 -0.88 -3.31
N HIS A 56 0.60 -0.10 -2.53
CA HIS A 56 -0.30 -0.60 -1.50
C HIS A 56 -1.44 -1.44 -2.09
N ALA A 57 -2.06 -1.00 -3.19
CA ALA A 57 -3.10 -1.78 -3.88
C ALA A 57 -2.56 -3.14 -4.35
N THR A 58 -1.33 -3.16 -4.89
CA THR A 58 -0.67 -4.39 -5.33
C THR A 58 -0.41 -5.34 -4.16
N MET A 59 0.15 -4.84 -3.06
CA MET A 59 0.40 -5.64 -1.86
C MET A 59 -0.89 -6.20 -1.25
N ALA A 60 -1.96 -5.40 -1.22
CA ALA A 60 -3.26 -5.82 -0.71
C ALA A 60 -3.89 -6.90 -1.58
N ARG A 61 -3.72 -6.82 -2.91
CA ARG A 61 -4.17 -7.84 -3.86
C ARG A 61 -3.41 -9.15 -3.68
N ASP A 62 -2.07 -9.10 -3.60
CA ASP A 62 -1.22 -10.28 -3.37
C ASP A 62 -1.58 -10.97 -2.03
N LEU A 63 -1.83 -10.17 -0.98
CA LEU A 63 -2.29 -10.67 0.31
C LEU A 63 -3.67 -11.33 0.20
N THR A 64 -4.61 -10.71 -0.52
CA THR A 64 -5.95 -11.25 -0.75
C THR A 64 -5.87 -12.62 -1.44
N GLU A 65 -5.01 -12.74 -2.46
CA GLU A 65 -4.80 -14.02 -3.16
C GLU A 65 -4.21 -15.08 -2.23
N ALA A 66 -3.19 -14.75 -1.46
CA ALA A 66 -2.58 -15.68 -0.49
C ALA A 66 -3.57 -16.15 0.57
N LEU A 67 -4.41 -15.24 1.08
CA LEU A 67 -5.46 -15.57 2.05
C LEU A 67 -6.58 -16.42 1.42
N ALA A 68 -6.94 -16.17 0.16
CA ALA A 68 -7.91 -17.00 -0.56
C ALA A 68 -7.39 -18.44 -0.74
N GLN A 69 -6.10 -18.61 -1.06
CA GLN A 69 -5.45 -19.92 -1.10
C GLN A 69 -5.42 -20.57 0.28
N ALA A 70 -5.09 -19.82 1.33
CA ALA A 70 -5.09 -20.32 2.71
C ALA A 70 -6.49 -20.79 3.14
N LYS A 71 -7.54 -20.04 2.77
CA LYS A 71 -8.94 -20.39 3.04
C LYS A 71 -9.35 -21.72 2.39
N ALA A 72 -8.78 -22.06 1.23
CA ALA A 72 -9.09 -23.30 0.52
C ALA A 72 -8.47 -24.56 1.15
N LEU A 73 -7.58 -24.41 2.13
CA LEU A 73 -6.97 -25.55 2.82
C LEU A 73 -8.01 -26.29 3.67
N THR A 74 -8.11 -27.60 3.51
CA THR A 74 -9.00 -28.43 4.33
C THR A 74 -8.34 -28.72 5.67
N TRP A 75 -8.80 -28.06 6.73
CA TRP A 75 -8.41 -28.34 8.11
C TRP A 75 -9.66 -28.59 8.96
N GLU A 76 -9.85 -29.83 9.40
CA GLU A 76 -11.01 -30.23 10.20
C GLU A 76 -10.79 -30.01 11.72
N GLY A 77 -11.90 -29.83 12.43
CA GLY A 77 -11.96 -29.70 13.88
C GLY A 77 -11.84 -28.25 14.38
N PRO A 78 -11.89 -28.04 15.71
CA PRO A 78 -12.00 -26.71 16.32
C PRO A 78 -10.85 -25.75 15.98
N ALA A 79 -9.66 -26.28 15.69
CA ALA A 79 -8.51 -25.47 15.26
C ALA A 79 -8.69 -24.95 13.82
N GLY A 80 -9.18 -25.81 12.92
CA GLY A 80 -9.48 -25.43 11.54
C GLY A 80 -10.62 -24.40 11.46
N GLU A 81 -11.68 -24.56 12.27
CA GLU A 81 -12.76 -23.57 12.36
C GLU A 81 -12.25 -22.18 12.78
N ARG A 82 -11.35 -22.12 13.77
CA ARG A 82 -10.71 -20.85 14.19
C ARG A 82 -9.83 -20.28 13.10
N PHE A 83 -9.00 -21.11 12.47
CA PHE A 83 -8.16 -20.70 11.35
C PHE A 83 -8.99 -20.08 10.22
N HIS A 84 -10.06 -20.75 9.78
CA HIS A 84 -10.93 -20.23 8.72
C HIS A 84 -11.60 -18.92 9.10
N LYS A 85 -12.06 -18.79 10.35
CA LYS A 85 -12.62 -17.53 10.86
C LYS A 85 -11.59 -16.39 10.83
N ASP A 86 -10.36 -16.66 11.23
CA ASP A 86 -9.30 -15.65 11.24
C ASP A 86 -8.90 -15.26 9.80
N VAL A 87 -8.80 -16.23 8.89
CA VAL A 87 -8.54 -16.00 7.47
C VAL A 87 -9.68 -15.19 6.82
N ASP A 88 -10.94 -15.50 7.15
CA ASP A 88 -12.10 -14.73 6.67
C ASP A 88 -12.06 -13.28 7.16
N GLY A 89 -11.70 -13.06 8.42
CA GLY A 89 -11.49 -11.71 8.95
C GLY A 89 -10.37 -10.98 8.22
N ALA A 90 -9.22 -11.63 8.02
CA ALA A 90 -8.09 -11.06 7.31
C ALA A 90 -8.43 -10.70 5.85
N LEU A 91 -9.23 -11.53 5.16
CA LEU A 91 -9.69 -11.27 3.79
C LEU A 91 -10.45 -9.94 3.68
N VAL A 92 -11.36 -9.69 4.63
CA VAL A 92 -12.14 -8.44 4.67
C VAL A 92 -11.20 -7.24 4.81
N TYR A 93 -10.20 -7.31 5.69
CA TYR A 93 -9.23 -6.23 5.85
C TYR A 93 -8.37 -6.01 4.61
N SER A 94 -7.89 -7.09 3.97
CA SER A 94 -7.09 -6.97 2.74
C SER A 94 -7.87 -6.34 1.58
N GLN A 95 -9.14 -6.72 1.41
CA GLN A 95 -10.02 -6.13 0.38
C GLN A 95 -10.34 -4.66 0.68
N ALA A 96 -10.56 -4.32 1.95
CA ALA A 96 -10.76 -2.93 2.36
C ALA A 96 -9.51 -2.07 2.10
N ALA A 97 -8.31 -2.62 2.32
CA ALA A 97 -7.04 -1.96 2.05
C ALA A 97 -6.83 -1.73 0.54
N GLU A 98 -7.11 -2.74 -0.30
CA GLU A 98 -7.06 -2.61 -1.77
C GLU A 98 -8.02 -1.52 -2.26
N ASN A 99 -9.29 -1.57 -1.84
CA ASN A 99 -10.29 -0.58 -2.21
C ASN A 99 -9.90 0.84 -1.75
N GLY A 100 -9.37 0.98 -0.52
CA GLY A 100 -8.90 2.26 0.00
C GLY A 100 -7.77 2.84 -0.85
N ALA A 101 -6.79 2.01 -1.22
CA ALA A 101 -5.69 2.41 -2.09
C ALA A 101 -6.16 2.85 -3.48
N GLU A 102 -7.08 2.11 -4.10
CA GLU A 102 -7.67 2.47 -5.39
C GLU A 102 -8.47 3.78 -5.32
N LEU A 103 -9.23 4.00 -4.25
CA LEU A 103 -9.97 5.25 -4.03
C LEU A 103 -9.02 6.43 -3.87
N THR A 104 -7.93 6.27 -3.13
CA THR A 104 -6.88 7.29 -3.00
C THR A 104 -6.27 7.62 -4.35
N LEU A 105 -5.95 6.62 -5.17
CA LEU A 105 -5.42 6.85 -6.52
C LEU A 105 -6.40 7.65 -7.38
N ARG A 106 -7.68 7.26 -7.41
CA ARG A 106 -8.72 7.98 -8.15
C ARG A 106 -8.89 9.42 -7.69
N PHE A 107 -8.80 9.65 -6.38
CA PHE A 107 -8.87 11.01 -5.82
C PHE A 107 -7.70 11.87 -6.32
N ILE A 108 -6.47 11.36 -6.27
CA ILE A 108 -5.27 12.12 -6.70
C ILE A 108 -5.29 12.41 -8.21
N GLU A 109 -5.88 11.52 -9.00
CA GLU A 109 -6.09 11.70 -10.43
C GLU A 109 -7.25 12.65 -10.77
N SER A 110 -8.15 12.92 -9.82
CA SER A 110 -9.33 13.75 -10.03
C SER A 110 -8.99 15.22 -10.26
N ALA A 111 -9.93 15.97 -10.85
CA ALA A 111 -9.82 17.41 -11.00
C ALA A 111 -9.77 18.15 -9.65
N GLU A 112 -10.40 17.60 -8.60
CA GLU A 112 -10.41 18.19 -7.25
C GLU A 112 -9.00 18.25 -6.64
N ALA A 113 -8.17 17.23 -6.88
CA ALA A 113 -6.78 17.19 -6.42
C ALA A 113 -5.80 17.98 -7.31
N GLN A 114 -6.29 18.62 -8.38
CA GLN A 114 -5.48 19.37 -9.36
C GLN A 114 -5.56 20.89 -9.21
N ILE A 115 -6.40 21.38 -8.30
CA ILE A 115 -6.68 22.81 -8.04
C ILE A 115 -5.85 23.28 -6.85
#